data_AF-A0A1B2EY23-F1
#
_entry.id   AF-A0A1B2EY23-F1
#
_cell.length_a   1.000
_cell.length_b   1.000
_cell.length_c   1.000
_cell.angle_alpha   90.00
_cell.angle_beta   90.00
_cell.angle_gamma   90.00
#
_symmetry.space_group_name_H-M   'P 1'
#
loop_
_entity.id
_entity.type
_entity.pdbx_description
1 polymer ?
#
loop_
_entity_poly.entity_id
_entity_poly.type
_entity_poly.pdbx_seq_one_letter_code
_entity_poly.pdbx_strand_id
1 'polypeptide(L)'
;MRGTVDRLDGQALVIRTLSGQSVPVTMAADFAVSGVVKRSLSDIKAGDYIASTSVRGPDGKLRALEVHFLPPGANEGQFAWDLAPDSLMTNATVAGVAAAPQGQVLKVTYKGQEADIAVPPDVPVVAFVPGDISLVKPGAAIFIFGRRHADGSVSATRATLEKDGVKPPM
;
A
#
# COMPACT_ATOMS: atom_id res chain seq x y z
N MET A 1 1.74 4.13 -8.45
CA MET A 1 0.65 4.92 -9.07
C MET A 1 -0.67 4.44 -8.52
N ARG A 2 -1.53 5.37 -8.12
CA ARG A 2 -2.85 5.12 -7.53
C ARG A 2 -3.94 5.76 -8.38
N GLY A 3 -5.09 5.10 -8.47
CA GLY A 3 -6.20 5.63 -9.22
C GLY A 3 -7.43 4.74 -9.23
N THR A 4 -8.25 4.93 -10.24
CA THR A 4 -9.43 4.13 -10.55
C THR A 4 -9.25 3.53 -11.95
N VAL A 5 -9.65 2.28 -12.13
CA VAL A 5 -9.71 1.67 -13.47
C VAL A 5 -10.76 2.41 -14.30
N ASP A 6 -10.33 2.99 -15.42
CA ASP A 6 -11.22 3.65 -16.38
C ASP A 6 -11.75 2.61 -17.37
N ARG A 7 -10.85 1.84 -17.98
CA ARG A 7 -11.17 0.71 -18.87
C ARG A 7 -10.00 -0.26 -19.00
N LEU A 8 -10.29 -1.47 -19.46
CA LEU A 8 -9.34 -2.51 -19.78
C LEU A 8 -9.66 -3.10 -21.16
N ASP A 9 -8.70 -3.03 -22.10
CA ASP A 9 -8.81 -3.60 -23.44
C ASP A 9 -7.59 -4.49 -23.73
N GLY A 10 -7.75 -5.80 -23.56
CA GLY A 10 -6.63 -6.75 -23.66
C GLY A 10 -5.56 -6.47 -22.61
N GLN A 11 -4.37 -6.03 -23.05
CA GLN A 11 -3.25 -5.64 -22.18
C GLN A 11 -3.17 -4.13 -21.93
N ALA A 12 -4.04 -3.33 -22.55
CA ALA A 12 -4.08 -1.89 -22.37
C ALA A 12 -5.04 -1.53 -21.22
N LEU A 13 -4.47 -1.18 -20.07
CA LEU A 13 -5.22 -0.69 -18.91
C LEU A 13 -5.18 0.83 -18.90
N VAL A 14 -6.33 1.49 -18.78
CA VAL A 14 -6.38 2.94 -18.56
C VAL A 14 -6.74 3.20 -17.11
N ILE A 15 -5.89 3.95 -16.42
CA ILE A 15 -6.09 4.35 -15.03
C ILE A 15 -6.38 5.85 -14.99
N ARG A 16 -7.45 6.24 -14.30
CA ARG A 16 -7.68 7.63 -13.90
C ARG A 16 -6.96 7.87 -12.58
N THR A 17 -5.94 8.71 -12.58
CA THR A 17 -5.16 9.05 -11.38
C THR A 17 -6.01 9.87 -10.39
N LEU A 18 -5.54 9.98 -9.16
CA LEU A 18 -6.16 10.85 -8.14
C LEU A 18 -6.20 12.34 -8.54
N SER A 19 -5.29 12.79 -9.41
CA SER A 19 -5.31 14.14 -9.99
C SER A 19 -6.29 14.30 -11.16
N GLY A 20 -7.01 13.24 -11.54
CA GLY A 20 -7.99 13.24 -12.65
C GLY A 20 -7.38 12.95 -14.03
N GLN A 21 -6.08 12.72 -14.14
CA GLN A 21 -5.43 12.40 -15.41
C GLN A 21 -5.68 10.94 -15.81
N SER A 22 -6.04 10.71 -17.07
CA SER A 22 -6.06 9.36 -17.64
C SER A 22 -4.67 8.95 -18.11
N VAL A 23 -4.18 7.81 -17.63
CA VAL A 23 -2.86 7.27 -17.95
C VAL A 23 -3.01 5.87 -18.54
N PRO A 24 -2.59 5.65 -19.80
CA PRO A 24 -2.49 4.30 -20.36
C PRO A 24 -1.31 3.56 -19.72
N VAL A 25 -1.56 2.31 -19.36
CA VAL A 25 -0.62 1.39 -18.74
C VAL A 25 -0.65 0.08 -19.51
N THR A 26 0.51 -0.33 -20.03
CA THR A 26 0.66 -1.64 -20.66
C THR A 26 0.88 -2.69 -19.57
N MET A 27 -0.03 -3.65 -19.45
CA MET A 27 0.14 -4.81 -18.58
C MET A 27 1.15 -5.78 -19.19
N ALA A 28 2.09 -6.28 -18.38
CA ALA A 28 2.96 -7.36 -18.79
C ALA A 28 2.18 -8.66 -19.05
N ALA A 29 2.76 -9.59 -19.80
CA ALA A 29 2.10 -10.87 -20.09
C ALA A 29 1.82 -11.70 -18.81
N ASP A 30 2.67 -11.55 -17.79
CA ASP A 30 2.61 -12.18 -16.48
C ASP A 30 2.02 -11.27 -15.41
N PHE A 31 1.13 -10.35 -15.79
CA PHE A 31 0.55 -9.36 -14.88
C PHE A 31 -0.15 -10.02 -13.67
N ALA A 32 0.41 -9.80 -12.49
CA ALA A 32 -0.11 -10.37 -11.25
C ALA A 32 -1.15 -9.44 -10.62
N VAL A 33 -2.29 -10.02 -10.21
CA VAL A 33 -3.35 -9.29 -9.52
C VAL A 33 -3.46 -9.77 -8.08
N SER A 34 -3.53 -8.82 -7.15
CA SER A 34 -3.95 -9.06 -5.77
C SER A 34 -5.20 -8.26 -5.45
N GLY A 35 -6.01 -8.78 -4.53
CA GLY A 35 -7.05 -8.00 -3.86
C GLY A 35 -6.56 -7.50 -2.50
N VAL A 36 -7.39 -6.70 -1.84
CA VAL A 36 -7.20 -6.35 -0.42
C VAL A 36 -8.42 -6.73 0.40
N VAL A 37 -8.18 -7.09 1.66
CA VAL A 37 -9.23 -7.29 2.66
C VAL A 37 -8.98 -6.42 3.86
N LYS A 38 -10.06 -5.96 4.50
CA LYS A 38 -9.98 -5.17 5.72
C LYS A 38 -9.46 -6.03 6.86
N ARG A 39 -8.56 -5.46 7.64
CA ARG A 39 -8.08 -5.97 8.92
C ARG A 39 -8.30 -4.92 10.00
N SER A 40 -7.98 -5.27 11.24
CA SER A 40 -8.06 -4.37 12.39
C SER A 40 -6.67 -4.12 12.98
N LEU A 41 -6.51 -3.00 13.68
CA LEU A 41 -5.29 -2.72 14.45
C LEU A 41 -4.99 -3.84 15.45
N SER A 42 -6.03 -4.35 16.11
CA SER A 42 -5.95 -5.45 17.07
C SER A 42 -5.48 -6.78 16.48
N ASP A 43 -5.48 -6.92 15.14
CA ASP A 43 -4.93 -8.11 14.49
C ASP A 43 -3.40 -8.11 14.46
N ILE A 44 -2.77 -6.95 14.65
CA ILE A 44 -1.31 -6.78 14.60
C ILE A 44 -0.70 -7.28 15.90
N LYS A 45 0.29 -8.16 15.78
CA LYS A 45 1.04 -8.75 16.88
C LYS A 45 2.53 -8.80 16.57
N ALA A 46 3.33 -9.03 17.61
CA ALA A 46 4.76 -9.27 17.44
C ALA A 46 5.00 -10.44 16.47
N GLY A 47 6.00 -10.28 15.59
CA GLY A 47 6.33 -11.20 14.51
C GLY A 47 5.62 -10.93 13.18
N ASP A 48 4.57 -10.11 13.16
CA ASP A 48 3.92 -9.74 11.89
C ASP A 48 4.84 -8.85 11.05
N TYR A 49 4.90 -9.13 9.75
CA TYR A 49 5.61 -8.28 8.79
C TYR A 49 4.63 -7.30 8.16
N ILE A 50 4.86 -6.01 8.38
CA ILE A 50 3.95 -4.94 7.97
C ILE A 50 4.67 -3.88 7.15
N ALA A 51 3.90 -3.17 6.35
CA ALA A 51 4.26 -1.90 5.79
C ALA A 51 3.41 -0.82 6.45
N SER A 52 4.03 0.25 6.93
CA SER A 52 3.31 1.43 7.40
C SER A 52 3.76 2.65 6.61
N THR A 53 2.81 3.29 5.94
CA THR A 53 3.03 4.65 5.48
C THR A 53 2.78 5.59 6.65
N SER A 54 3.70 6.53 6.88
CA SER A 54 3.63 7.48 7.99
C SER A 54 4.21 8.83 7.61
N VAL A 55 3.81 9.86 8.35
CA VAL A 55 4.44 11.19 8.32
C VAL A 55 5.07 11.48 9.67
N ARG A 56 6.14 12.28 9.69
CA ARG A 56 6.71 12.76 10.95
C ARG A 56 5.83 13.87 11.50
N GLY A 57 5.35 13.69 12.73
CA GLY A 57 4.65 14.72 13.48
C GLY A 57 5.59 15.84 13.96
N PRO A 58 5.05 16.94 14.48
CA PRO A 58 5.84 18.02 15.08
C PRO A 58 6.73 17.58 16.25
N ASP A 59 6.37 16.47 16.90
CA ASP A 59 7.13 15.82 17.97
C ASP A 59 8.24 14.89 17.45
N GLY A 60 8.43 14.82 16.12
CA GLY A 60 9.41 13.98 15.45
C GLY A 60 9.00 12.51 15.30
N LYS A 61 7.86 12.09 15.88
CA LYS A 61 7.39 10.70 15.86
C LYS A 61 6.71 10.36 14.54
N LEU A 62 6.77 9.09 14.14
CA LEU A 62 6.05 8.59 12.98
C LEU A 62 4.57 8.39 13.35
N ARG A 63 3.68 9.01 12.59
CA ARG A 63 2.23 8.82 12.69
C ARG A 63 1.73 8.15 11.42
N ALA A 64 1.16 6.95 11.57
CA ALA A 64 0.69 6.16 10.44
C ALA A 64 -0.50 6.82 9.75
N LEU A 65 -0.52 6.71 8.42
CA LEU A 65 -1.62 7.04 7.53
C LEU A 65 -2.33 5.77 7.04
N GLU A 66 -1.60 4.67 6.93
CA GLU A 66 -2.09 3.34 6.55
C GLU A 66 -1.13 2.27 7.07
N VAL A 67 -1.66 1.08 7.32
CA VAL A 67 -0.88 -0.12 7.65
C VAL A 67 -1.36 -1.28 6.79
N HIS A 68 -0.45 -2.08 6.26
CA HIS A 68 -0.82 -3.32 5.59
C HIS A 68 0.12 -4.48 5.88
N PHE A 69 -0.46 -5.67 6.00
CA PHE A 69 0.30 -6.91 6.17
C PHE A 69 1.01 -7.25 4.87
N LEU A 70 2.33 -7.44 4.94
CA LEU A 70 3.16 -7.80 3.80
C LEU A 70 3.27 -9.32 3.67
N PRO A 71 3.29 -9.84 2.42
CA PRO A 71 3.67 -11.23 2.19
C PRO A 71 5.17 -11.43 2.47
N PRO A 72 5.61 -12.68 2.66
CA PRO A 72 7.03 -13.01 2.71
C PRO A 72 7.78 -12.49 1.47
N GLY A 73 9.02 -12.04 1.66
CA GLY A 73 9.91 -11.59 0.58
C GLY A 73 9.71 -10.15 0.11
N ALA A 74 8.78 -9.38 0.70
CA ALA A 74 8.73 -7.95 0.43
C ALA A 74 9.96 -7.22 1.00
N ASN A 75 10.48 -6.24 0.25
CA ASN A 75 11.72 -5.54 0.60
C ASN A 75 11.61 -4.84 1.96
N GLU A 76 12.58 -5.08 2.82
CA GLU A 76 12.67 -4.49 4.16
C GLU A 76 13.39 -3.13 4.11
N GLY A 77 12.91 -2.18 4.93
CA GLY A 77 13.54 -0.87 5.10
C GLY A 77 12.56 0.29 5.26
N GLN A 78 13.12 1.51 5.28
CA GLN A 78 12.35 2.75 5.23
C GLN A 78 12.69 3.52 3.97
N PHE A 79 11.66 4.01 3.28
CA PHE A 79 11.79 4.66 1.97
C PHE A 79 10.91 5.91 1.91
N ALA A 80 11.28 6.88 1.09
CA ALA A 80 10.35 7.95 0.70
C ALA A 80 9.14 7.34 -0.01
N TRP A 81 7.97 7.92 0.22
CA TRP A 81 6.71 7.40 -0.30
C TRP A 81 5.82 8.51 -0.87
N ASP A 82 4.87 8.12 -1.71
CA ASP A 82 4.06 9.03 -2.55
C ASP A 82 2.60 9.12 -2.09
N LEU A 83 2.32 8.91 -0.80
CA LEU A 83 0.96 9.00 -0.26
C LEU A 83 0.61 10.42 0.23
N ALA A 84 1.55 11.08 0.90
CA ALA A 84 1.41 12.44 1.40
C ALA A 84 2.76 13.17 1.30
N PRO A 85 2.78 14.52 1.38
CA PRO A 85 4.02 15.28 1.46
C PRO A 85 4.92 14.71 2.56
N ASP A 86 6.18 14.46 2.21
CA ASP A 86 7.21 13.89 3.10
C ASP A 86 6.84 12.56 3.77
N SER A 87 5.90 11.81 3.19
CA SER A 87 5.52 10.50 3.69
C SER A 87 6.64 9.47 3.52
N LEU A 88 6.75 8.58 4.50
CA LEU A 88 7.71 7.49 4.55
C LEU A 88 6.96 6.16 4.58
N MET A 89 7.46 5.17 3.86
CA MET A 89 7.02 3.78 3.95
C MET A 89 8.05 3.00 4.77
N THR A 90 7.63 2.43 5.89
CA THR A 90 8.44 1.51 6.70
C THR A 90 7.92 0.09 6.54
N ASN A 91 8.74 -0.77 5.92
CA ASN A 91 8.52 -2.21 5.81
C ASN A 91 9.38 -2.92 6.86
N ALA A 92 8.74 -3.50 7.86
CA ALA A 92 9.43 -3.96 9.06
C ALA A 92 8.66 -5.07 9.78
N THR A 93 9.39 -5.81 10.62
CA THR A 93 8.78 -6.80 11.53
C THR A 93 8.35 -6.10 12.82
N VAL A 94 7.13 -6.39 13.28
CA VAL A 94 6.65 -5.87 14.57
C VAL A 94 7.38 -6.59 15.69
N ALA A 95 8.11 -5.85 16.51
CA ALA A 95 8.78 -6.35 17.72
C ALA A 95 7.86 -6.29 18.94
N GLY A 96 6.92 -5.33 18.96
CA GLY A 96 5.97 -5.19 20.06
C GLY A 96 4.84 -4.22 19.72
N VAL A 97 3.73 -4.38 20.46
CA VAL A 97 2.55 -3.52 20.34
C VAL A 97 2.22 -3.00 21.72
N ALA A 98 2.17 -1.68 21.87
CA ALA A 98 1.79 -1.01 23.10
C ALA A 98 0.47 -0.25 22.91
N ALA A 99 -0.40 -0.30 23.91
CA ALA A 99 -1.59 0.54 23.93
C ALA A 99 -1.21 2.02 24.13
N ALA A 100 -1.94 2.92 23.48
CA ALA A 100 -1.79 4.35 23.65
C ALA A 100 -3.16 5.02 23.77
N PRO A 101 -3.26 6.23 24.37
CA PRO A 101 -4.54 6.93 24.50
C PRO A 101 -5.29 7.16 23.18
N GLN A 102 -4.56 7.20 22.05
CA GLN A 102 -5.11 7.41 20.71
C GLN A 102 -4.71 6.28 19.75
N GLY A 103 -4.89 5.02 20.17
CA GLY A 103 -4.65 3.84 19.32
C GLY A 103 -3.55 2.95 19.86
N GLN A 104 -2.60 2.57 19.00
CA GLN A 104 -1.47 1.71 19.37
C GLN A 104 -0.14 2.33 18.94
N VAL A 105 0.94 1.96 19.63
CA VAL A 105 2.30 2.20 19.15
C VAL A 105 2.88 0.86 18.74
N LEU A 106 3.29 0.76 17.48
CA LEU A 106 4.02 -0.38 16.94
C LEU A 106 5.51 -0.12 17.08
N LYS A 107 6.19 -0.94 17.87
CA LYS A 107 7.65 -1.01 17.86
C LYS A 107 8.04 -1.97 16.75
N VAL A 108 8.79 -1.49 15.77
CA VAL A 108 9.17 -2.26 14.59
C VAL A 108 10.68 -2.32 14.42
N THR A 109 11.16 -3.43 13.84
CA THR A 109 12.57 -3.69 13.55
C THR A 109 12.75 -3.95 12.06
N TYR A 110 13.77 -3.35 11.46
CA TYR A 110 14.17 -3.60 10.07
C TYR A 110 15.66 -3.33 9.88
N LYS A 111 16.40 -4.22 9.22
CA LYS A 111 17.86 -4.08 8.96
C LYS A 111 18.68 -3.71 10.21
N GLY A 112 18.32 -4.25 11.37
CA GLY A 112 18.97 -3.93 12.66
C GLY A 112 18.63 -2.55 13.24
N GLN A 113 17.75 -1.78 12.59
CA GLN A 113 17.22 -0.53 13.11
C GLN A 113 15.87 -0.77 13.80
N GLU A 114 15.52 0.15 14.69
CA GLU A 114 14.21 0.19 15.34
C GLU A 114 13.49 1.51 15.07
N ALA A 115 12.17 1.45 15.02
CA ALA A 115 11.33 2.64 14.97
C ALA A 115 10.04 2.41 15.77
N ASP A 116 9.51 3.48 16.34
CA ASP A 116 8.17 3.49 16.92
C ASP A 116 7.22 4.21 15.97
N ILE A 117 6.09 3.58 15.69
CA ILE A 117 5.04 4.11 14.81
C ILE A 117 3.75 4.23 15.61
N ALA A 118 3.27 5.45 15.80
CA ALA A 118 1.96 5.71 16.37
C ALA A 118 0.89 5.44 15.31
N VAL A 119 -0.07 4.56 15.63
CA VAL A 119 -1.16 4.17 14.74
C VAL A 119 -2.49 4.60 15.37
N PRO A 120 -3.08 5.71 14.88
CA PRO A 120 -4.42 6.12 15.25
C PRO A 120 -5.49 5.05 14.94
N PRO A 121 -6.63 5.03 15.68
CA PRO A 121 -7.65 3.99 15.54
C PRO A 121 -8.41 4.03 14.20
N ASP A 122 -8.40 5.17 13.51
CA ASP A 122 -9.04 5.39 12.22
C ASP A 122 -8.14 5.04 11.02
N VAL A 123 -6.89 4.68 11.27
CA VAL A 123 -5.96 4.27 10.21
C VAL A 123 -6.46 3.00 9.52
N PRO A 124 -6.57 2.99 8.17
CA PRO A 124 -6.91 1.77 7.45
C PRO A 124 -5.83 0.70 7.65
N VAL A 125 -6.28 -0.48 8.08
CA VAL A 125 -5.45 -1.69 8.15
C VAL A 125 -5.98 -2.69 7.14
N VAL A 126 -5.11 -3.16 6.23
CA VAL A 126 -5.51 -4.12 5.19
C VAL A 126 -4.49 -5.26 5.06
N ALA A 127 -4.90 -6.35 4.43
CA ALA A 127 -4.01 -7.42 4.00
C ALA A 127 -4.19 -7.69 2.51
N PHE A 128 -3.09 -8.02 1.82
CA PHE A 128 -3.18 -8.51 0.45
C PHE A 128 -3.71 -9.94 0.42
N VAL A 129 -4.58 -10.23 -0.53
CA VAL A 129 -5.09 -11.57 -0.81
C VAL A 129 -4.91 -11.90 -2.29
N PRO A 130 -4.88 -13.21 -2.65
CA PRO A 130 -4.93 -13.59 -4.05
C PRO A 130 -6.09 -12.91 -4.78
N GLY A 131 -5.81 -12.47 -6.01
CA GLY A 131 -6.80 -11.89 -6.91
C GLY A 131 -6.54 -12.37 -8.33
N ASP A 132 -7.46 -12.03 -9.22
CA ASP A 132 -7.33 -12.34 -10.64
C ASP A 132 -7.86 -11.16 -11.47
N ILE A 133 -7.70 -11.26 -12.79
CA ILE A 133 -8.03 -10.19 -13.73
C ILE A 133 -9.49 -9.71 -13.64
N SER A 134 -10.41 -10.51 -13.11
CA SER A 134 -11.81 -10.12 -12.89
C SER A 134 -11.99 -8.95 -11.92
N LEU A 135 -10.99 -8.67 -11.08
CA LEU A 135 -10.97 -7.48 -10.21
C LEU A 135 -10.67 -6.19 -10.99
N VAL A 136 -10.06 -6.28 -12.17
CA VAL A 136 -9.70 -5.13 -13.00
C VAL A 136 -10.88 -4.73 -13.88
N LYS A 137 -11.84 -4.04 -13.27
CA LYS A 137 -13.08 -3.57 -13.92
C LYS A 137 -13.25 -2.06 -13.77
N PRO A 138 -13.93 -1.38 -14.72
CA PRO A 138 -14.21 0.04 -14.61
C PRO A 138 -14.78 0.42 -13.24
N GLY A 139 -14.23 1.48 -12.64
CA GLY A 139 -14.62 1.98 -11.33
C GLY A 139 -13.88 1.36 -10.13
N ALA A 140 -13.14 0.26 -10.31
CA ALA A 140 -12.37 -0.34 -9.21
C ALA A 140 -11.18 0.56 -8.80
N ALA A 141 -10.99 0.78 -7.50
CA ALA A 141 -9.77 1.41 -7.02
C ALA A 141 -8.56 0.49 -7.24
N ILE A 142 -7.44 1.07 -7.67
CA ILE A 142 -6.24 0.34 -8.10
C ILE A 142 -4.96 1.03 -7.62
N PHE A 143 -4.02 0.21 -7.13
CA PHE A 143 -2.63 0.59 -6.91
C PHE A 143 -1.70 -0.27 -7.79
N ILE A 144 -0.83 0.39 -8.56
CA ILE A 144 0.17 -0.28 -9.41
C ILE A 144 1.59 0.18 -9.10
N PHE A 145 2.52 -0.76 -9.15
CA PHE A 145 3.95 -0.48 -9.27
C PHE A 145 4.30 -0.33 -10.75
N GLY A 146 3.95 0.82 -11.33
CA GLY A 146 4.22 1.13 -12.73
C GLY A 146 5.67 1.57 -12.95
N ARG A 147 6.31 1.04 -13.99
CA ARG A 147 7.58 1.52 -14.53
C ARG A 147 7.29 2.51 -15.65
N ARG A 148 7.75 3.75 -15.49
CA ARG A 148 7.74 4.74 -16.59
C ARG A 148 8.99 4.56 -17.44
N HIS A 149 8.83 4.58 -18.76
CA HIS A 149 9.90 4.46 -19.75
C HIS A 149 10.33 5.83 -20.27
N ALA A 150 11.45 5.87 -21.00
CA ALA A 150 12.02 7.10 -21.53
C ALA A 150 11.12 7.81 -22.55
N ASP A 151 10.28 7.06 -23.26
CA ASP A 151 9.26 7.57 -24.18
C ASP A 151 7.99 8.09 -23.48
N GLY A 152 7.98 8.06 -22.13
CA GLY A 152 6.86 8.48 -21.31
C GLY A 152 5.78 7.42 -21.10
N SER A 153 5.84 6.28 -21.80
CA SER A 153 4.91 5.16 -21.60
C SER A 153 5.07 4.54 -20.22
N VAL A 154 4.01 3.89 -19.73
CA VAL A 154 4.01 3.20 -18.44
C VAL A 154 3.68 1.74 -18.66
N SER A 155 4.47 0.85 -18.07
CA SER A 155 4.12 -0.57 -17.96
C SER A 155 4.02 -1.01 -16.52
N ALA A 156 3.25 -2.05 -16.24
CA ALA A 156 3.14 -2.63 -14.91
C ALA A 156 3.16 -4.16 -14.98
N THR A 157 3.79 -4.78 -13.99
CA THR A 157 3.83 -6.24 -13.83
C THR A 157 2.88 -6.73 -12.74
N ARG A 158 2.37 -5.84 -11.90
CA ARG A 158 1.41 -6.19 -10.85
C ARG A 158 0.50 -5.04 -10.47
N ALA A 159 -0.68 -5.38 -9.99
CA ALA A 159 -1.63 -4.45 -9.38
C ALA A 159 -2.30 -5.03 -8.15
N THR A 160 -2.65 -4.14 -7.24
CA THR A 160 -3.55 -4.43 -6.13
C THR A 160 -4.86 -3.69 -6.36
N LEU A 161 -5.95 -4.44 -6.35
CA LEU A 161 -7.28 -3.97 -6.68
C LEU A 161 -8.18 -3.96 -5.46
N GLU A 162 -9.17 -3.08 -5.51
CA GLU A 162 -10.32 -3.12 -4.62
C GLU A 162 -11.01 -4.49 -4.68
N LYS A 163 -11.35 -5.02 -3.51
CA LYS A 163 -12.10 -6.27 -3.37
C LYS A 163 -13.15 -6.10 -2.28
N ASP A 164 -14.39 -6.48 -2.59
CA ASP A 164 -15.54 -6.42 -1.67
C ASP A 164 -15.71 -5.05 -0.98
N GLY A 165 -15.47 -3.96 -1.72
CA GLY A 165 -15.57 -2.58 -1.22
C GLY A 165 -14.37 -2.11 -0.38
N VAL A 166 -13.38 -2.98 -0.15
CA VAL A 166 -12.12 -2.60 0.51
C VAL A 166 -11.16 -2.09 -0.54
N LYS A 167 -10.81 -0.81 -0.45
CA LYS A 167 -9.88 -0.16 -1.38
C LYS A 167 -8.44 -0.47 -0.99
N PRO A 168 -7.51 -0.57 -1.97
CA PRO A 168 -6.09 -0.64 -1.66
C PRO A 168 -5.65 0.61 -0.87
N PRO A 169 -4.46 0.57 -0.26
CA PRO A 169 -3.87 1.75 0.37
C PRO A 169 -3.66 2.86 -0.69
N MET A 170 -4.31 4.02 -0.51
CA MET A 170 -4.55 5.04 -1.56
C MET A 170 -4.23 6.45 -1.09
#